data_AF-A0A0C4DLE6-F1
#
_entry.id   AF-A0A0C4DLE6-F1
#
_cell.length_a   1.000
_cell.length_b   1.000
_cell.length_c   1.000
_cell.angle_alpha   90.00
_cell.angle_beta   90.00
_cell.angle_gamma   90.00
#
_symmetry.space_group_name_H-M   'P 1'
#
loop_
_entity.id
_entity.type
_entity.pdbx_description
1 polymer ?
#
loop_
_entity_poly.entity_id
_entity_poly.type
_entity_poly.pdbx_seq_one_letter_code
_entity_poly.pdbx_strand_id
1 'polypeptide(L)'
;MAYIPLESNPDVFTGLAHRLGLSPQLAFHDVLSLDEPELLALVPRPVRALVLAFPAPEDNYERRMRDQENDGRPVYDRAGDDEDVVWFRQTIYNACGLYALLHALANGACDHIGSADAKVDHHYICFAKSPKDGHIYELDGDLKGPVSWADLGTEDDLLGEAALAVVREFIRKGPGDGGSFSLLALAPST
;
A
#
# COMPACT_ATOMS: atom_id res chain seq x y z
N MET A 1 18.90 -11.61 -7.35
CA MET A 1 18.84 -11.65 -5.88
C MET A 1 17.38 -11.79 -5.52
N ALA A 2 17.03 -12.74 -4.66
CA ALA A 2 15.64 -13.01 -4.26
C ALA A 2 15.51 -12.75 -2.76
N TYR A 3 14.44 -12.08 -2.38
CA TYR A 3 14.10 -11.76 -1.01
C TYR A 3 13.22 -12.85 -0.41
N ILE A 4 13.20 -12.93 0.92
CA ILE A 4 12.19 -13.70 1.63
C ILE A 4 10.97 -12.76 1.73
N PRO A 5 9.84 -13.04 1.09
CA PRO A 5 8.72 -12.08 0.93
C PRO A 5 7.94 -11.80 2.21
N LEU A 6 7.37 -10.64 2.58
CA LEU A 6 6.75 -10.47 3.93
C LEU A 6 5.42 -11.23 4.15
N GLU A 7 5.14 -11.66 5.40
CA GLU A 7 3.82 -12.16 5.87
C GLU A 7 2.83 -11.01 6.09
N SER A 8 1.60 -11.14 5.55
CA SER A 8 0.52 -10.16 5.73
C SER A 8 -0.07 -10.32 7.12
N ASN A 9 0.69 -9.85 8.10
CA ASN A 9 0.36 -9.95 9.51
C ASN A 9 0.73 -8.62 10.19
N PRO A 10 -0.19 -8.02 10.97
CA PRO A 10 0.05 -6.73 11.62
C PRO A 10 1.25 -6.74 12.56
N ASP A 11 1.53 -7.83 13.28
CA ASP A 11 2.68 -7.94 14.19
C ASP A 11 4.01 -7.94 13.42
N VAL A 12 4.05 -8.63 12.27
CA VAL A 12 5.22 -8.68 11.40
C VAL A 12 5.49 -7.30 10.82
N PHE A 13 4.47 -6.66 10.22
CA PHE A 13 4.60 -5.33 9.63
C PHE A 13 4.95 -4.26 10.68
N THR A 14 4.29 -4.28 11.85
CA THR A 14 4.57 -3.34 12.95
C THR A 14 5.97 -3.53 13.50
N GLY A 15 6.36 -4.77 13.83
CA GLY A 15 7.68 -5.06 14.36
C GLY A 15 8.79 -4.68 13.38
N LEU A 16 8.52 -4.83 12.08
CA LEU A 16 9.42 -4.37 11.03
C LEU A 16 9.51 -2.85 11.02
N ALA A 17 8.37 -2.18 10.87
CA ALA A 17 8.27 -0.73 10.81
C ALA A 17 8.96 -0.03 11.98
N HIS A 18 8.80 -0.53 13.21
CA HIS A 18 9.48 0.03 14.39
C HIS A 18 11.00 -0.11 14.30
N ARG A 19 11.53 -1.22 13.77
CA ARG A 19 12.98 -1.36 13.51
C ARG A 19 13.46 -0.41 12.43
N LEU A 20 12.58 -0.01 11.52
CA LEU A 20 12.86 0.99 10.49
C LEU A 20 12.79 2.42 11.05
N GLY A 21 12.29 2.62 12.28
CA GLY A 21 12.19 3.95 12.89
C GLY A 21 10.78 4.51 13.00
N LEU A 22 9.74 3.74 12.62
CA LEU A 22 8.35 4.14 12.87
C LEU A 22 8.12 4.41 14.36
N SER A 23 7.45 5.52 14.66
CA SER A 23 7.03 5.87 16.02
C SER A 23 6.23 4.73 16.66
N PRO A 24 6.50 4.36 17.93
CA PRO A 24 5.69 3.40 18.69
C PRO A 24 4.23 3.82 18.92
N GLN A 25 3.86 5.05 18.54
CA GLN A 25 2.47 5.54 18.56
C GLN A 25 1.67 5.08 17.34
N LEU A 26 2.33 4.46 16.35
CA LEU A 26 1.71 3.93 15.15
C LEU A 26 2.00 2.42 15.05
N ALA A 27 1.02 1.69 14.55
CA ALA A 27 1.09 0.25 14.28
C ALA A 27 0.21 -0.12 13.09
N PHE A 28 0.46 -1.29 12.52
CA PHE A 28 -0.43 -1.92 11.56
C PHE A 28 -1.55 -2.67 12.29
N HIS A 29 -2.76 -2.57 11.75
CA HIS A 29 -3.97 -3.25 12.22
C HIS A 29 -4.61 -4.03 11.08
N ASP A 30 -5.23 -5.16 11.37
CA ASP A 30 -6.03 -5.90 10.38
C ASP A 30 -7.31 -5.13 10.05
N VAL A 31 -7.62 -5.02 8.76
CA VAL A 31 -8.93 -4.56 8.27
C VAL A 31 -9.76 -5.78 7.91
N LEU A 32 -10.71 -6.13 8.78
CA LEU A 32 -11.47 -7.39 8.69
C LEU A 32 -12.60 -7.35 7.66
N SER A 33 -13.08 -6.17 7.28
CA SER A 33 -14.12 -5.99 6.28
C SER A 33 -13.98 -4.65 5.59
N LEU A 34 -14.45 -4.57 4.34
CA LEU A 34 -14.58 -3.32 3.60
C LEU A 34 -15.99 -2.74 3.66
N ASP A 35 -16.96 -3.49 4.17
CA ASP A 35 -18.38 -3.18 4.03
C ASP A 35 -19.11 -3.08 5.36
N GLU A 36 -18.64 -3.79 6.39
CA GLU A 36 -19.27 -3.83 7.71
C GLU A 36 -18.73 -2.70 8.60
N PRO A 37 -19.53 -1.67 8.94
CA PRO A 37 -19.05 -0.50 9.69
C PRO A 37 -18.52 -0.87 11.09
N GLU A 38 -19.11 -1.90 11.70
CA GLU A 38 -18.74 -2.40 13.03
C GLU A 38 -17.34 -3.01 13.04
N LEU A 39 -16.96 -3.69 11.95
CA LEU A 39 -15.61 -4.27 11.78
C LEU A 39 -14.60 -3.20 11.36
N LEU A 40 -15.00 -2.23 10.53
CA LEU A 40 -14.17 -1.07 10.19
C LEU A 40 -13.83 -0.22 11.43
N ALA A 41 -14.78 -0.09 12.36
CA ALA A 41 -14.60 0.67 13.60
C ALA A 41 -13.60 0.05 14.59
N LEU A 42 -13.16 -1.19 14.36
CA LEU A 42 -12.08 -1.82 15.14
C LEU A 42 -10.71 -1.18 14.87
N VAL A 43 -10.56 -0.54 13.70
CA VAL A 43 -9.30 0.10 13.31
C VAL A 43 -9.23 1.53 13.85
N PRO A 44 -8.20 1.89 14.63
CA PRO A 44 -8.02 3.26 15.11
C PRO A 44 -7.92 4.28 13.98
N ARG A 45 -8.27 5.52 14.28
CA ARG A 45 -8.34 6.62 13.31
C ARG A 45 -7.43 7.77 13.75
N PRO A 46 -6.80 8.51 12.83
CA PRO A 46 -6.90 8.39 11.38
C PRO A 46 -6.01 7.28 10.79
N VAL A 47 -6.46 6.66 9.69
CA VAL A 47 -5.68 5.68 8.93
C VAL A 47 -4.79 6.39 7.91
N ARG A 48 -3.49 6.11 7.98
CA ARG A 48 -2.45 6.85 7.25
C ARG A 48 -1.97 6.15 5.97
N ALA A 49 -2.05 4.83 5.94
CA ALA A 49 -1.75 4.02 4.76
C ALA A 49 -2.51 2.70 4.83
N LEU A 50 -2.80 2.11 3.67
CA LEU A 50 -3.30 0.74 3.55
C LEU A 50 -2.28 -0.11 2.79
N VAL A 51 -2.08 -1.35 3.21
CA VAL A 51 -1.28 -2.35 2.50
C VAL A 51 -2.20 -3.50 2.13
N LEU A 52 -2.37 -3.72 0.83
CA LEU A 52 -3.23 -4.76 0.29
C LEU A 52 -2.36 -5.90 -0.23
N ALA A 53 -2.60 -7.11 0.28
CA ALA A 53 -2.04 -8.35 -0.23
C ALA A 53 -3.13 -9.15 -0.95
N PHE A 54 -2.86 -9.63 -2.16
CA PHE A 54 -3.82 -10.44 -2.92
C PHE A 54 -3.09 -11.48 -3.78
N PRO A 55 -3.74 -12.62 -4.09
CA PRO A 55 -3.22 -13.57 -5.07
C PRO A 55 -3.31 -12.93 -6.44
N ALA A 56 -2.17 -12.78 -7.10
CA ALA A 56 -2.09 -12.26 -8.45
C ALA A 56 -1.67 -13.42 -9.37
N PRO A 57 -2.60 -14.07 -10.09
CA PRO A 57 -2.23 -15.02 -11.13
C PRO A 57 -1.26 -14.34 -12.11
N GLU A 58 -0.15 -15.01 -12.44
CA GLU A 58 0.93 -14.43 -13.26
C GLU A 58 0.38 -13.76 -14.53
N ASP A 59 -0.53 -14.42 -15.24
CA ASP A 59 -1.11 -13.90 -16.49
C ASP A 59 -1.84 -12.56 -16.35
N ASN A 60 -2.61 -12.36 -15.27
CA ASN A 60 -3.39 -11.14 -15.06
C ASN A 60 -2.48 -9.97 -14.71
N TYR A 61 -1.50 -10.22 -13.84
CA TYR A 61 -0.59 -9.19 -13.38
C TYR A 61 0.40 -8.79 -14.47
N GLU A 62 0.96 -9.75 -15.20
CA GLU A 62 1.78 -9.49 -16.38
C GLU A 62 1.01 -8.73 -17.46
N ARG A 63 -0.27 -9.05 -17.67
CA ARG A 63 -1.11 -8.30 -18.62
C ARG A 63 -1.21 -6.82 -18.22
N ARG A 64 -1.42 -6.53 -16.94
CA ARG A 64 -1.46 -5.15 -16.43
C ARG A 64 -0.14 -4.42 -16.62
N MET A 65 0.98 -5.10 -16.40
CA MET A 65 2.32 -4.55 -16.66
C MET A 65 2.53 -4.26 -18.15
N ARG A 66 2.17 -5.19 -19.03
CA ARG A 66 2.23 -5.01 -20.49
C ARG A 66 1.36 -3.84 -20.96
N ASP A 67 0.15 -3.70 -20.42
CA ASP A 67 -0.73 -2.57 -20.74
C ASP A 67 -0.07 -1.24 -20.36
N GLN A 68 0.63 -1.15 -19.22
CA GLN A 68 1.43 0.02 -18.86
C GLN A 68 2.68 0.18 -19.71
N GLU A 69 3.35 -0.89 -20.12
CA GLU A 69 4.49 -0.78 -21.04
C GLU A 69 4.07 -0.10 -22.34
N ASN A 70 2.89 -0.44 -22.85
CA ASN A 70 2.34 0.03 -24.11
C ASN A 70 1.65 1.41 -24.04
N ASP A 71 1.41 1.97 -22.86
CA ASP A 71 0.73 3.27 -22.70
C ASP A 71 1.61 4.49 -23.07
N GLY A 72 2.89 4.26 -23.39
CA GLY A 72 3.84 5.28 -23.82
C GLY A 72 4.34 6.21 -22.71
N ARG A 73 3.87 6.06 -21.46
CA ARG A 73 4.37 6.88 -20.35
C ARG A 73 5.78 6.46 -19.94
N PRO A 74 6.65 7.42 -19.59
CA PRO A 74 7.96 7.10 -19.05
C PRO A 74 7.83 6.46 -17.68
N VAL A 75 8.88 5.74 -17.27
CA VAL A 75 9.01 5.31 -15.88
C VAL A 75 9.22 6.55 -15.01
N TYR A 76 8.52 6.61 -13.89
CA TYR A 76 8.65 7.66 -12.88
C TYR A 76 10.08 7.70 -12.34
N ASP A 77 10.71 8.86 -12.46
CA ASP A 77 12.10 9.13 -12.11
C ASP A 77 12.24 10.38 -11.21
N ARG A 78 11.11 10.92 -10.73
CA ARG A 78 11.08 12.11 -9.89
C ARG A 78 11.27 11.78 -8.41
N ALA A 79 11.71 12.76 -7.64
CA ALA A 79 11.96 12.62 -6.20
C ALA A 79 12.03 13.99 -5.53
N GLY A 80 11.93 14.01 -4.19
CA GLY A 80 12.11 15.20 -3.37
C GLY A 80 10.80 15.86 -2.93
N ASP A 81 10.94 16.98 -2.23
CA ASP A 81 9.84 17.67 -1.53
C ASP A 81 8.81 18.31 -2.46
N ASP A 82 9.00 18.26 -3.78
CA ASP A 82 8.06 18.76 -4.78
C ASP A 82 7.05 17.68 -5.23
N GLU A 83 7.31 16.40 -4.94
CA GLU A 83 6.44 15.28 -5.37
C GLU A 83 5.27 15.01 -4.43
N ASP A 84 4.10 14.66 -4.99
CA ASP A 84 2.86 14.41 -4.22
C ASP A 84 2.95 13.17 -3.33
N VAL A 85 3.70 12.16 -3.79
CA VAL A 85 3.94 10.90 -3.10
C VAL A 85 5.37 10.43 -3.33
N VAL A 86 5.91 9.68 -2.38
CA VAL A 86 7.17 8.96 -2.50
C VAL A 86 6.89 7.56 -3.06
N TRP A 87 7.48 7.25 -4.21
CA TRP A 87 7.34 5.95 -4.87
C TRP A 87 8.70 5.30 -5.11
N PHE A 88 8.77 3.99 -4.88
CA PHE A 88 9.96 3.17 -5.00
C PHE A 88 9.70 2.05 -6.02
N ARG A 89 10.53 2.00 -7.06
CA ARG A 89 10.52 0.87 -7.99
C ARG A 89 11.03 -0.39 -7.30
N GLN A 90 10.30 -1.48 -7.46
CA GLN A 90 10.74 -2.81 -7.06
C GLN A 90 11.86 -3.28 -7.97
N THR A 91 13.00 -3.62 -7.38
CA THR A 91 14.17 -4.15 -8.09
C THR A 91 14.65 -5.49 -7.54
N ILE A 92 14.00 -5.98 -6.48
CA ILE A 92 14.34 -7.23 -5.80
C ILE A 92 13.14 -8.17 -5.90
N TYR A 93 13.37 -9.36 -6.46
CA TYR A 93 12.34 -10.38 -6.59
C TYR A 93 11.82 -10.80 -5.20
N ASN A 94 10.49 -10.97 -5.07
CA ASN A 94 9.79 -11.27 -3.83
C ASN A 94 9.86 -10.19 -2.74
N ALA A 95 10.21 -8.94 -3.06
CA ALA A 95 10.30 -7.88 -2.05
C ALA A 95 9.05 -6.99 -1.95
N CYS A 96 7.94 -7.32 -2.63
CA CYS A 96 6.78 -6.43 -2.75
C CYS A 96 6.18 -6.03 -1.40
N GLY A 97 6.15 -6.94 -0.42
CA GLY A 97 5.75 -6.61 0.95
C GLY A 97 6.65 -5.54 1.59
N LEU A 98 7.96 -5.62 1.39
CA LEU A 98 8.90 -4.59 1.86
C LEU A 98 8.66 -3.27 1.12
N TYR A 99 8.52 -3.28 -0.20
CA TYR A 99 8.25 -2.05 -0.97
C TYR A 99 6.91 -1.40 -0.56
N ALA A 100 5.86 -2.19 -0.33
CA ALA A 100 4.58 -1.71 0.18
C ALA A 100 4.71 -1.12 1.59
N LEU A 101 5.52 -1.72 2.47
CA LEU A 101 5.85 -1.13 3.77
C LEU A 101 6.59 0.20 3.61
N LEU A 102 7.62 0.26 2.76
CA LEU A 102 8.38 1.50 2.52
C LEU A 102 7.47 2.61 1.96
N HIS A 103 6.56 2.28 1.04
CA HIS A 103 5.53 3.20 0.56
C HIS A 103 4.61 3.69 1.68
N ALA A 104 4.11 2.78 2.53
CA ALA A 104 3.25 3.11 3.65
C ALA A 104 3.94 4.04 4.66
N LEU A 105 5.21 3.76 4.97
CA LEU A 105 5.98 4.58 5.89
C LEU A 105 6.32 5.94 5.27
N ALA A 106 6.81 5.97 4.04
CA ALA A 106 7.27 7.22 3.41
C ALA A 106 6.14 8.23 3.20
N ASN A 107 4.91 7.74 3.00
CA ASN A 107 3.74 8.58 2.73
C ASN A 107 2.79 8.70 3.94
N GLY A 108 2.84 7.77 4.89
CA GLY A 108 1.97 7.74 6.08
C GLY A 108 2.67 8.14 7.39
N ALA A 109 4.01 8.14 7.44
CA ALA A 109 4.77 8.46 8.64
C ALA A 109 5.97 9.36 8.29
N CYS A 110 5.85 10.66 8.55
CA CYS A 110 6.86 11.66 8.15
C CYS A 110 8.24 11.54 8.83
N ASP A 111 8.50 10.56 9.70
CA ASP A 111 9.77 10.49 10.45
C ASP A 111 10.44 9.11 10.30
N HIS A 112 11.46 9.10 9.42
CA HIS A 112 12.61 8.18 9.31
C HIS A 112 12.37 6.67 9.08
N ILE A 113 12.99 6.12 8.01
CA ILE A 113 12.86 4.72 7.57
C ILE A 113 14.25 4.09 7.31
N GLY A 114 14.58 3.01 8.02
CA GLY A 114 15.64 2.02 7.72
C GLY A 114 15.06 0.76 7.04
N SER A 115 15.82 -0.32 6.81
CA SER A 115 15.38 -1.53 6.05
C SER A 115 15.29 -2.81 6.91
N ALA A 116 14.40 -3.78 6.59
CA ALA A 116 14.29 -5.09 7.26
C ALA A 116 13.36 -6.15 6.56
N ASP A 117 13.45 -7.44 7.00
CA ASP A 117 12.93 -8.69 6.35
C ASP A 117 11.95 -9.62 7.12
N ALA A 118 11.08 -10.39 6.41
CA ALA A 118 10.19 -11.54 6.85
C ALA A 118 9.49 -12.27 5.64
N LYS A 119 8.67 -13.36 5.80
CA LYS A 119 8.30 -14.48 4.82
C LYS A 119 6.78 -14.69 4.41
N VAL A 120 6.31 -14.85 3.11
CA VAL A 120 4.97 -15.32 2.54
C VAL A 120 4.77 -15.17 0.98
N ASP A 121 3.92 -15.98 0.31
CA ASP A 121 3.69 -16.04 -1.16
C ASP A 121 2.58 -15.09 -1.78
N HIS A 122 2.58 -13.78 -1.51
CA HIS A 122 1.56 -12.82 -2.02
C HIS A 122 2.13 -11.58 -2.71
N HIS A 123 1.34 -10.94 -3.59
CA HIS A 123 1.67 -9.62 -4.14
C HIS A 123 1.13 -8.51 -3.24
N TYR A 124 1.94 -7.49 -2.97
CA TYR A 124 1.59 -6.39 -2.09
C TYR A 124 1.62 -5.05 -2.82
N ILE A 125 0.61 -4.22 -2.57
CA ILE A 125 0.58 -2.81 -2.95
C ILE A 125 0.24 -1.94 -1.75
N CYS A 126 0.57 -0.65 -1.83
CA CYS A 126 0.17 0.33 -0.82
C CYS A 126 -0.79 1.37 -1.40
N PHE A 127 -1.85 1.70 -0.67
CA PHE A 127 -2.60 2.93 -0.89
C PHE A 127 -2.18 3.99 0.13
N ALA A 128 -1.88 5.18 -0.36
CA ALA A 128 -1.57 6.34 0.47
C ALA A 128 -2.33 7.56 -0.04
N LYS A 129 -2.74 8.43 0.88
CA LYS A 129 -3.30 9.73 0.55
C LYS A 129 -2.17 10.75 0.51
N SER A 130 -2.05 11.48 -0.58
CA SER A 130 -1.09 12.57 -0.68
C SER A 130 -1.51 13.72 0.24
N PRO A 131 -0.62 14.21 1.12
CA PRO A 131 -0.92 15.34 1.98
C PRO A 131 -0.95 16.66 1.21
N LYS A 132 -0.47 16.71 -0.03
CA LYS A 132 -0.38 17.93 -0.85
C LYS A 132 -1.64 18.23 -1.64
N ASP A 133 -2.17 17.22 -2.30
CA ASP A 133 -3.30 17.35 -3.21
C ASP A 133 -4.56 16.59 -2.75
N GLY A 134 -4.45 15.78 -1.69
CA GLY A 134 -5.58 15.04 -1.13
C GLY A 134 -5.99 13.79 -1.92
N HIS A 135 -5.30 13.48 -3.02
CA HIS A 135 -5.62 12.31 -3.83
C HIS A 135 -5.15 11.01 -3.17
N ILE A 136 -5.88 9.92 -3.42
CA ILE A 136 -5.43 8.56 -3.10
C ILE A 136 -4.62 7.98 -4.27
N TYR A 137 -3.45 7.48 -3.93
CA TYR A 137 -2.50 6.86 -4.85
C TYR A 137 -2.35 5.38 -4.56
N GLU A 138 -2.32 4.58 -5.62
CA GLU A 138 -1.78 3.23 -5.61
C GLU A 138 -0.27 3.29 -5.84
N LEU A 139 0.48 2.67 -4.93
CA LEU A 139 1.92 2.59 -4.91
C LEU A 139 2.33 1.12 -5.01
N ASP A 140 2.52 0.69 -6.25
CA ASP A 140 2.99 -0.65 -6.61
C ASP A 140 4.36 -0.53 -7.28
N GLY A 141 5.36 -1.21 -6.70
CA GLY A 141 6.75 -1.07 -7.13
C GLY A 141 7.04 -1.71 -8.48
N ASP A 142 6.23 -2.65 -8.95
CA ASP A 142 6.45 -3.27 -10.26
C ASP A 142 5.91 -2.40 -11.41
N LEU A 143 5.03 -1.43 -11.12
CA LEU A 143 4.49 -0.50 -12.12
C LEU A 143 5.53 0.53 -12.59
N LYS A 144 5.17 1.31 -13.61
CA LYS A 144 5.99 2.45 -14.08
C LYS A 144 6.01 3.64 -13.13
N GLY A 145 5.19 3.68 -12.08
CA GLY A 145 5.07 4.83 -11.17
C GLY A 145 3.78 4.83 -10.36
N PRO A 146 3.55 5.85 -9.52
CA PRO A 146 2.33 5.98 -8.74
C PRO A 146 1.11 6.17 -9.63
N VAL A 147 -0.03 5.60 -9.24
CA VAL A 147 -1.31 5.73 -9.98
C VAL A 147 -2.29 6.49 -9.11
N SER A 148 -2.68 7.70 -9.54
CA SER A 148 -3.72 8.50 -8.88
C SER A 148 -5.11 7.96 -9.24
N TRP A 149 -5.96 7.77 -8.23
CA TRP A 149 -7.29 7.18 -8.39
C TRP A 149 -8.43 8.19 -8.21
N ALA A 150 -8.45 8.94 -7.12
CA ALA A 150 -9.54 9.87 -6.79
C ALA A 150 -9.10 10.94 -5.78
N ASP A 151 -9.84 12.04 -5.72
CA ASP A 151 -9.71 13.07 -4.68
C ASP A 151 -10.52 12.66 -3.46
N LEU A 152 -9.88 12.57 -2.29
CA LEU A 152 -10.54 12.26 -1.03
C LEU A 152 -10.91 13.53 -0.23
N GLY A 153 -10.56 14.72 -0.70
CA GLY A 153 -10.66 15.96 0.08
C GLY A 153 -9.68 15.96 1.25
N THR A 154 -9.78 16.93 2.18
CA THR A 154 -8.84 17.06 3.31
C THR A 154 -9.23 16.24 4.54
N GLU A 155 -10.53 16.03 4.76
CA GLU A 155 -11.07 15.51 6.03
C GLU A 155 -11.20 13.97 6.07
N ASP A 156 -11.37 13.32 4.92
CA ASP A 156 -11.49 11.86 4.87
C ASP A 156 -10.11 11.20 4.90
N ASP A 157 -9.96 10.15 5.68
CA ASP A 157 -8.77 9.30 5.64
C ASP A 157 -8.99 8.07 4.74
N LEU A 158 -8.07 7.10 4.80
CA LEU A 158 -8.09 5.93 3.93
C LEU A 158 -9.11 4.81 4.25
N LEU A 159 -9.89 4.89 5.33
CA LEU A 159 -11.12 4.06 5.46
C LEU A 159 -12.40 4.90 5.41
N GLY A 160 -12.33 6.14 4.92
CA GLY A 160 -13.53 6.86 4.48
C GLY A 160 -14.18 6.18 3.27
N GLU A 161 -15.47 6.42 3.04
CA GLU A 161 -16.24 5.71 1.99
C GLU A 161 -15.66 5.93 0.59
N ALA A 162 -15.15 7.14 0.29
CA ALA A 162 -14.50 7.43 -0.99
C ALA A 162 -13.22 6.58 -1.20
N ALA A 163 -12.42 6.39 -0.15
CA ALA A 163 -11.22 5.56 -0.20
C ALA A 163 -11.58 4.07 -0.31
N LEU A 164 -12.57 3.61 0.47
CA LEU A 164 -13.06 2.23 0.39
C LEU A 164 -13.65 1.91 -0.99
N ALA A 165 -14.34 2.86 -1.64
CA ALA A 165 -14.81 2.69 -3.01
C ALA A 165 -13.67 2.43 -3.99
N VAL A 166 -12.53 3.13 -3.85
CA VAL A 166 -11.31 2.89 -4.65
C VAL A 166 -10.75 1.50 -4.38
N VAL A 167 -10.61 1.10 -3.12
CA VAL A 167 -10.08 -0.24 -2.75
C VAL A 167 -10.98 -1.35 -3.27
N ARG A 168 -12.31 -1.22 -3.14
CA ARG A 168 -13.28 -2.17 -3.69
C ARG A 168 -13.20 -2.23 -5.22
N GLU A 169 -13.08 -1.08 -5.88
CA GLU A 169 -12.92 -1.03 -7.34
C GLU A 169 -11.63 -1.73 -7.77
N PHE A 170 -10.53 -1.51 -7.06
CA PHE A 170 -9.28 -2.21 -7.28
C PHE A 170 -9.43 -3.72 -7.12
N ILE A 171 -10.03 -4.21 -6.05
CA ILE A 171 -10.19 -5.66 -5.83
C ILE A 171 -11.07 -6.28 -6.92
N ARG A 172 -12.11 -5.57 -7.38
CA ARG A 172 -13.05 -6.06 -8.38
C ARG A 172 -12.49 -6.04 -9.81
N LYS A 173 -11.73 -5.02 -10.18
CA LYS A 173 -11.21 -4.82 -11.55
C LYS A 173 -9.73 -5.15 -11.69
N GLY A 174 -9.04 -5.29 -10.57
CA GLY A 174 -7.60 -5.43 -10.51
C GLY A 174 -7.13 -6.81 -10.90
N PRO A 175 -5.81 -7.04 -10.85
CA PRO A 175 -5.18 -8.26 -11.36
C PRO A 175 -5.39 -9.50 -10.46
N GLY A 176 -6.06 -9.35 -9.32
CA GLY A 176 -6.34 -10.46 -8.41
C GLY A 176 -7.41 -11.43 -8.92
N ASP A 177 -7.56 -12.56 -8.24
CA ASP A 177 -8.60 -13.55 -8.53
C ASP A 177 -10.02 -13.14 -8.08
N GLY A 178 -10.14 -11.96 -7.44
CA GLY A 178 -11.40 -11.37 -6.98
C GLY A 178 -12.00 -12.03 -5.74
N GLY A 179 -11.33 -13.01 -5.13
CA GLY A 179 -11.92 -13.85 -4.06
C GLY A 179 -11.20 -13.79 -2.72
N SER A 180 -9.87 -13.68 -2.69
CA SER A 180 -9.12 -13.62 -1.43
C SER A 180 -8.15 -12.45 -1.39
N PHE A 181 -8.12 -11.71 -0.28
CA PHE A 181 -7.17 -10.63 -0.04
C PHE A 181 -6.95 -10.48 1.48
N SER A 182 -5.86 -9.82 1.84
CA SER A 182 -5.58 -9.33 3.19
C SER A 182 -5.31 -7.83 3.11
N LEU A 183 -5.81 -7.07 4.07
CA LEU A 183 -5.67 -5.62 4.10
C LEU A 183 -5.20 -5.20 5.49
N LEU A 184 -4.07 -4.49 5.54
CA LEU A 184 -3.51 -3.92 6.76
C LEU A 184 -3.61 -2.40 6.72
N ALA A 185 -3.92 -1.78 7.85
CA ALA A 185 -4.03 -0.34 8.02
C ALA A 185 -2.95 0.19 8.97
N LEU A 186 -2.15 1.17 8.52
CA LEU A 186 -1.24 1.92 9.38
C LEU A 186 -2.03 3.00 10.12
N ALA A 187 -2.15 2.88 11.44
CA ALA A 187 -2.98 3.76 12.27
C ALA A 187 -2.38 3.92 13.69
N PRO A 188 -2.96 4.76 14.57
CA PRO A 188 -2.53 4.85 15.96
C PRO A 188 -2.47 3.48 16.66
N SER A 189 -1.45 3.25 17.47
CA SER A 189 -1.34 2.07 18.32
C SER A 189 -2.41 2.08 19.42
N THR A 190 -2.98 0.91 19.73
CA THR A 190 -3.97 0.69 20.79
C THR A 190 -3.33 0.36 22.13
#